data_AF-A0A3L7NZS8-F1
#
_entry.id   AF-A0A3L7NZS8-F1
#
_cell.length_a   1.000
_cell.length_b   1.000
_cell.length_c   1.000
_cell.angle_alpha   90.00
_cell.angle_beta   90.00
_cell.angle_gamma   90.00
#
_symmetry.space_group_name_H-M   'P 1'
#
loop_
_entity.id
_entity.type
_entity.pdbx_description
1 polymer ?
#
loop_
_entity_poly.entity_id
_entity_poly.type
_entity_poly.pdbx_seq_one_letter_code
_entity_poly.pdbx_strand_id
1 'polypeptide(L)'
;MAQDWYYQLLGEETGPISFESLQDLVREGHLNAEDEVRSSDSGWMKAAEVPDLFSPGSISEPLEATGVDLDLLLSASSSGPARRSSNRHGLEQAKANAARNAEEWFYKLLGQEVGPTSHDDIVEQIQLGSLQGDDLVRIGREGSWQPLSSFQQFTELLARMKPKPEWYCRILGQVLGPMMFDELQHMAESSSLNADDEVRFGEAGPWHRAQQTRGLKFTMATTAKAPIKLSTHAPFGEATRKKEWYYEILSQPFGPISFEELARAVADGSLQPEDKARRGTTAAWGLVLDVPGLISVEQKAAYLAAKQSAARPKPAAPTTVVPPHTTAPATSPSPNSPAAATAAGAVSPPAAKAQTSPPPPSAAPVQPPPPARTPPPPMPMSRPASPAVTFRPPAKRSSLGSGLKINGKVIGAILGVLLLVGGIYGLSMLGFSFSGQPGLTEYAKVKVIWEEAQKLHKNKSTASDWSAFGKKHSAEVKKLEKEITDQKPGATKRLLQLMYFCTKNHLPAIMTDGSEMRYKAMEKDMKEADKLTGNAK
;
A
#
# COMPACT_ATOMS: atom_id res chain seq x y z
N MET A 1 10.84 22.05 -42.36
CA MET A 1 11.69 21.69 -41.20
C MET A 1 10.77 21.07 -40.17
N ALA A 2 11.18 20.02 -39.46
CA ALA A 2 10.37 19.54 -38.33
C ALA A 2 10.35 20.63 -37.25
N GLN A 3 9.18 20.92 -36.69
CA GLN A 3 9.08 21.76 -35.50
C GLN A 3 9.30 20.87 -34.28
N ASP A 4 10.27 21.24 -33.46
CA ASP A 4 10.57 20.57 -32.20
C ASP A 4 9.61 21.10 -31.12
N TRP A 5 8.83 20.20 -30.54
CA TRP A 5 7.86 20.50 -29.48
C TRP A 5 8.39 20.09 -28.10
N TYR A 6 7.98 20.85 -27.09
CA TYR A 6 8.28 20.63 -25.68
C TYR A 6 6.97 20.71 -24.90
N TYR A 7 6.85 19.91 -23.84
CA TYR A 7 5.69 19.92 -22.94
C TYR A 7 6.15 19.96 -21.48
N GLN A 8 5.32 20.50 -20.60
CA GLN A 8 5.63 20.64 -19.18
C GLN A 8 4.60 19.92 -18.30
N LEU A 9 5.03 18.85 -17.62
CA LEU A 9 4.22 18.15 -16.62
C LEU A 9 4.78 18.43 -15.23
N LEU A 10 3.93 18.88 -14.30
CA LEU A 10 4.28 19.17 -12.90
C LEU A 10 5.48 20.14 -12.72
N GLY A 11 5.76 20.97 -13.73
CA GLY A 11 6.88 21.91 -13.76
C GLY A 11 8.17 21.37 -14.40
N GLU A 12 8.21 20.11 -14.83
CA GLU A 12 9.36 19.51 -15.53
C GLU A 12 9.16 19.57 -17.06
N GLU A 13 10.09 20.22 -17.76
CA GLU A 13 10.08 20.35 -19.22
C GLU A 13 10.64 19.07 -19.89
N THR A 14 9.89 18.50 -20.83
CA THR A 14 10.25 17.31 -21.60
C THR A 14 10.21 17.61 -23.10
N GLY A 15 11.29 17.31 -23.81
CA GLY A 15 11.45 17.51 -25.25
C GLY A 15 12.92 17.48 -25.69
N PRO A 16 13.24 17.66 -26.98
CA PRO A 16 12.30 17.86 -28.08
C PRO A 16 11.58 16.57 -28.49
N ILE A 17 10.30 16.69 -28.88
CA ILE A 17 9.50 15.64 -29.52
C ILE A 17 8.84 16.16 -30.80
N SER A 18 8.36 15.25 -31.67
CA SER A 18 7.58 15.63 -32.84
C SER A 18 6.14 16.00 -32.45
N PHE A 19 5.45 16.74 -33.32
CA PHE A 19 4.03 17.05 -33.15
C PHE A 19 3.14 15.80 -33.13
N GLU A 20 3.50 14.77 -33.91
CA GLU A 20 2.81 13.47 -33.93
C GLU A 20 2.91 12.76 -32.57
N SER A 21 4.11 12.74 -31.96
CA SER A 21 4.27 12.21 -30.60
C SER A 21 3.53 13.04 -29.55
N LEU A 22 3.36 14.36 -29.76
CA LEU A 22 2.54 15.20 -28.88
C LEU A 22 1.04 14.85 -29.00
N GLN A 23 0.56 14.55 -30.22
CA GLN A 23 -0.80 14.04 -30.46
C GLN A 23 -1.01 12.63 -29.88
N ASP A 24 0.00 11.76 -29.92
CA ASP A 24 -0.08 10.42 -29.30
C ASP A 24 -0.18 10.53 -27.77
N LEU A 25 0.62 11.39 -27.12
CA LEU A 25 0.52 11.66 -25.67
C LEU A 25 -0.87 12.18 -25.26
N VAL A 26 -1.50 13.00 -26.10
CA VAL A 26 -2.89 13.45 -25.90
C VAL A 26 -3.88 12.29 -26.07
N ARG A 27 -3.70 11.45 -27.09
CA ARG A 27 -4.57 10.28 -27.37
C ARG A 27 -4.49 9.21 -26.28
N GLU A 28 -3.33 9.03 -25.69
CA GLU A 28 -3.08 8.12 -24.55
C GLU A 28 -3.55 8.71 -23.20
N GLY A 29 -3.93 9.99 -23.15
CA GLY A 29 -4.34 10.68 -21.93
C GLY A 29 -3.19 11.07 -21.00
N HIS A 30 -1.95 11.06 -21.49
CA HIS A 30 -0.77 11.54 -20.77
C HIS A 30 -0.64 13.06 -20.77
N LEU A 31 -1.34 13.75 -21.67
CA LEU A 31 -1.30 15.20 -21.82
C LEU A 31 -2.74 15.74 -21.99
N ASN A 32 -3.14 16.64 -21.08
CA ASN A 32 -4.49 17.20 -20.98
C ASN A 32 -4.59 18.57 -21.65
N ALA A 33 -5.82 19.00 -21.92
CA ALA A 33 -6.15 20.32 -22.46
C ALA A 33 -5.50 21.52 -21.72
N GLU A 34 -5.26 21.38 -20.41
CA GLU A 34 -4.71 22.41 -19.52
C GLU A 34 -3.19 22.36 -19.36
N ASP A 35 -2.51 21.31 -19.84
CA ASP A 35 -1.06 21.17 -19.71
C ASP A 35 -0.33 22.14 -20.68
N GLU A 36 0.83 22.63 -20.27
CA GLU A 36 1.58 23.64 -21.04
C GLU A 36 2.51 23.00 -22.07
N VAL A 37 2.47 23.50 -23.30
CA VAL A 37 3.27 23.06 -24.45
C VAL A 37 3.87 24.26 -25.17
N ARG A 38 4.99 24.07 -25.88
CA ARG A 38 5.59 25.08 -26.76
C ARG A 38 6.30 24.44 -27.95
N SER A 39 6.28 25.13 -29.09
CA SER A 39 7.25 24.90 -30.17
C SER A 39 8.55 25.66 -29.86
N SER A 40 9.67 25.23 -30.42
CA SER A 40 11.01 25.82 -30.22
C SER A 40 11.11 27.33 -30.47
N ASP A 41 10.20 27.89 -31.26
CA ASP A 41 10.08 29.30 -31.65
C ASP A 41 8.98 30.09 -30.91
N SER A 42 8.28 29.47 -29.96
CA SER A 42 7.12 30.06 -29.26
C SER A 42 7.23 29.99 -27.72
N GLY A 43 6.39 30.78 -27.04
CA GLY A 43 6.24 30.70 -25.59
C GLY A 43 5.37 29.51 -25.17
N TRP A 44 5.37 29.21 -23.86
CA TRP A 44 4.43 28.25 -23.28
C TRP A 44 2.98 28.71 -23.49
N MET A 45 2.17 27.81 -24.03
CA MET A 45 0.73 27.97 -24.27
C MET A 45 0.01 26.68 -23.85
N LYS A 46 -1.31 26.74 -23.65
CA LYS A 46 -2.05 25.52 -23.27
C LYS A 46 -2.16 24.57 -24.44
N ALA A 47 -2.15 23.27 -24.17
CA ALA A 47 -2.35 22.24 -25.18
C ALA A 47 -3.65 22.46 -25.98
N ALA A 48 -4.74 22.87 -25.33
CA ALA A 48 -6.01 23.19 -26.00
C ALA A 48 -5.96 24.41 -26.95
N GLU A 49 -4.95 25.27 -26.84
CA GLU A 49 -4.76 26.43 -27.73
C GLU A 49 -3.94 26.06 -28.98
N VAL A 50 -3.31 24.88 -29.02
CA VAL A 50 -2.55 24.40 -30.17
C VAL A 50 -3.50 23.81 -31.22
N PRO A 51 -3.55 24.36 -32.45
CA PRO A 51 -4.37 23.82 -33.53
C PRO A 51 -4.04 22.36 -33.81
N ASP A 52 -5.06 21.57 -34.11
CA ASP A 52 -4.98 20.14 -34.45
C ASP A 52 -4.40 19.17 -33.40
N LEU A 53 -3.99 19.65 -32.22
CA LEU A 53 -3.49 18.77 -31.17
C LEU A 53 -4.59 17.87 -30.56
N PHE A 54 -5.82 18.36 -30.51
CA PHE A 54 -7.01 17.62 -30.02
C PHE A 54 -8.00 17.21 -31.13
N SER A 55 -7.62 17.37 -32.41
CA SER A 55 -8.48 17.02 -33.54
C SER A 55 -8.69 15.50 -33.61
N PRO A 56 -9.94 14.98 -33.51
CA PRO A 56 -10.18 13.54 -33.48
C PRO A 56 -10.05 12.92 -34.88
N GLY A 57 -8.81 12.55 -35.23
CA GLY A 57 -8.52 11.58 -36.29
C GLY A 57 -8.74 12.08 -37.72
N SER A 58 -7.95 13.06 -38.17
CA SER A 58 -7.63 13.20 -39.60
C SER A 58 -6.68 12.07 -40.02
N ILE A 59 -7.20 10.85 -40.20
CA ILE A 59 -6.43 9.73 -40.72
C ILE A 59 -6.11 10.05 -42.19
N SER A 60 -4.87 10.47 -42.47
CA SER A 60 -4.38 10.58 -43.84
C SER A 60 -4.12 9.18 -44.39
N GLU A 61 -5.04 8.69 -45.23
CA GLU A 61 -4.86 7.47 -46.02
C GLU A 61 -3.56 7.55 -46.84
N PRO A 62 -2.66 6.56 -46.76
CA PRO A 62 -1.49 6.52 -47.62
C PRO A 62 -1.92 6.15 -49.05
N LEU A 63 -1.66 7.04 -50.02
CA LEU A 63 -1.89 6.78 -51.44
C LEU A 63 -1.09 5.55 -51.91
N GLU A 64 -1.79 4.53 -52.37
CA GLU A 64 -1.32 3.55 -53.36
C GLU A 64 -2.43 3.33 -54.40
N ALA A 65 -2.03 3.23 -55.65
CA ALA A 65 -2.85 3.45 -56.84
C ALA A 65 -4.11 2.56 -56.98
N THR A 66 -5.22 3.17 -57.42
CA THR A 66 -5.82 2.88 -58.74
C THR A 66 -6.89 3.92 -59.09
N GLY A 67 -6.83 4.46 -60.31
CA GLY A 67 -7.81 5.45 -60.77
C GLY A 67 -9.10 4.80 -61.25
N VAL A 68 -10.25 5.35 -60.82
CA VAL A 68 -11.53 5.16 -61.50
C VAL A 68 -12.29 6.48 -61.55
N ASP A 69 -12.93 6.72 -62.68
CA ASP A 69 -13.52 7.98 -63.10
C ASP A 69 -14.74 8.39 -62.24
N LEU A 70 -14.75 9.63 -61.74
CA LEU A 70 -15.80 10.11 -60.82
C LEU A 70 -16.80 11.10 -61.45
N ASP A 71 -16.72 11.31 -62.77
CA ASP A 71 -17.59 12.27 -63.49
C ASP A 71 -18.96 11.68 -63.90
N LEU A 72 -19.31 10.47 -63.42
CA LEU A 72 -20.48 9.70 -63.88
C LEU A 72 -21.57 9.40 -62.82
N LEU A 73 -21.58 10.09 -61.66
CA LEU A 73 -22.62 9.88 -60.62
C LEU A 73 -23.33 11.15 -60.11
N LEU A 74 -23.09 12.30 -60.73
CA LEU A 74 -23.79 13.56 -60.41
C LEU A 74 -24.84 13.96 -61.46
N SER A 75 -25.69 13.02 -61.89
CA SER A 75 -26.94 13.31 -62.62
C SER A 75 -27.92 12.13 -62.67
N ALA A 76 -28.90 12.09 -61.76
CA ALA A 76 -30.31 11.76 -62.07
C ALA A 76 -31.24 11.76 -60.83
N SER A 77 -32.53 12.00 -61.11
CA SER A 77 -33.71 11.61 -60.32
C SER A 77 -34.05 12.41 -59.06
N SER A 78 -34.93 13.39 -59.30
CA SER A 78 -35.88 13.97 -58.36
C SER A 78 -36.87 12.94 -57.76
N SER A 79 -37.62 13.42 -56.75
CA SER A 79 -39.01 13.03 -56.44
C SER A 79 -39.35 11.59 -56.03
N GLY A 80 -39.48 11.36 -54.71
CA GLY A 80 -40.12 10.17 -54.11
C GLY A 80 -40.39 10.38 -52.60
N PRO A 81 -41.51 9.91 -52.01
CA PRO A 81 -42.04 10.48 -50.76
C PRO A 81 -41.74 9.70 -49.45
N ALA A 82 -41.92 10.42 -48.33
CA ALA A 82 -42.34 9.92 -47.02
C ALA A 82 -41.51 8.78 -46.34
N ARG A 83 -40.42 9.15 -45.66
CA ARG A 83 -39.91 8.42 -44.47
C ARG A 83 -40.02 9.30 -43.22
N ARG A 84 -41.20 9.35 -42.61
CA ARG A 84 -41.50 10.15 -41.40
C ARG A 84 -42.09 9.30 -40.27
N SER A 85 -41.41 8.21 -39.88
CA SER A 85 -41.82 7.35 -38.75
C SER A 85 -40.70 6.87 -37.82
N SER A 86 -39.47 6.65 -38.29
CA SER A 86 -38.37 6.10 -37.47
C SER A 86 -37.92 7.02 -36.34
N ASN A 87 -37.78 8.34 -36.59
CA ASN A 87 -37.25 9.28 -35.60
C ASN A 87 -38.20 9.53 -34.41
N ARG A 88 -39.46 9.07 -34.47
CA ARG A 88 -40.42 9.26 -33.37
C ARG A 88 -40.19 8.26 -32.22
N HIS A 89 -39.77 7.03 -32.52
CA HIS A 89 -39.43 6.06 -31.48
C HIS A 89 -38.12 6.40 -30.76
N GLY A 90 -37.09 6.86 -31.48
CA GLY A 90 -35.84 7.30 -30.85
C GLY A 90 -36.04 8.46 -29.85
N LEU A 91 -36.92 9.42 -30.18
CA LEU A 91 -37.20 10.56 -29.28
C LEU A 91 -38.02 10.15 -28.05
N GLU A 92 -39.04 9.30 -28.19
CA GLU A 92 -39.80 8.80 -27.04
C GLU A 92 -38.95 7.88 -26.14
N GLN A 93 -38.05 7.07 -26.71
CA GLN A 93 -37.12 6.24 -25.95
C GLN A 93 -36.07 7.08 -25.21
N ALA A 94 -35.51 8.11 -25.86
CA ALA A 94 -34.62 9.07 -25.21
C ALA A 94 -35.33 9.84 -24.07
N LYS A 95 -36.59 10.22 -24.26
CA LYS A 95 -37.41 10.90 -23.24
C LYS A 95 -37.76 9.97 -22.06
N ALA A 96 -38.05 8.70 -22.32
CA ALA A 96 -38.27 7.69 -21.28
C ALA A 96 -36.99 7.43 -20.47
N ASN A 97 -35.83 7.36 -21.12
CA ASN A 97 -34.54 7.22 -20.44
C ASN A 97 -34.18 8.48 -19.62
N ALA A 98 -34.40 9.68 -20.16
CA ALA A 98 -34.19 10.92 -19.44
C ALA A 98 -35.10 11.07 -18.21
N ALA A 99 -36.35 10.58 -18.29
CA ALA A 99 -37.26 10.54 -17.15
C ALA A 99 -36.76 9.56 -16.06
N ARG A 100 -36.31 8.36 -16.44
CA ARG A 100 -35.74 7.36 -15.51
C ARG A 100 -34.48 7.87 -14.80
N ASN A 101 -33.62 8.61 -15.51
CA ASN A 101 -32.40 9.18 -14.93
C ASN A 101 -32.65 10.46 -14.11
N ALA A 102 -33.87 11.01 -14.15
CA ALA A 102 -34.28 12.14 -13.32
C ALA A 102 -34.92 11.72 -11.98
N GLU A 103 -35.15 10.42 -11.75
CA GLU A 103 -35.63 9.89 -10.48
C GLU A 103 -34.48 9.90 -9.44
N GLU A 104 -34.64 10.64 -8.33
CA GLU A 104 -33.69 10.60 -7.20
C GLU A 104 -33.82 9.24 -6.48
N TRP A 105 -32.82 8.36 -6.59
CA TRP A 105 -32.77 7.10 -5.84
C TRP A 105 -32.09 7.28 -4.48
N PHE A 106 -32.50 6.48 -3.50
CA PHE A 106 -31.84 6.38 -2.20
C PHE A 106 -31.74 4.90 -1.81
N TYR A 107 -30.62 4.49 -1.22
CA TYR A 107 -30.41 3.14 -0.70
C TYR A 107 -29.97 3.16 0.76
N LYS A 108 -30.11 2.03 1.45
CA LYS A 108 -29.64 1.85 2.83
C LYS A 108 -28.56 0.78 2.88
N LEU A 109 -27.33 1.20 3.19
CA LEU A 109 -26.23 0.30 3.50
C LEU A 109 -25.99 0.33 5.01
N LEU A 110 -26.02 -0.85 5.66
CA LEU A 110 -25.81 -0.99 7.12
C LEU A 110 -26.72 -0.08 7.97
N GLY A 111 -27.93 0.21 7.48
CA GLY A 111 -28.91 1.10 8.13
C GLY A 111 -28.70 2.60 7.89
N GLN A 112 -27.58 3.02 7.29
CA GLN A 112 -27.35 4.40 6.88
C GLN A 112 -27.97 4.68 5.50
N GLU A 113 -28.73 5.75 5.39
CA GLU A 113 -29.29 6.23 4.13
C GLU A 113 -28.21 6.93 3.27
N VAL A 114 -28.13 6.54 2.00
CA VAL A 114 -27.23 7.10 0.98
C VAL A 114 -28.08 7.55 -0.21
N GLY A 115 -27.91 8.82 -0.61
CA GLY A 115 -28.60 9.44 -1.73
C GLY A 115 -28.68 10.97 -1.60
N PRO A 116 -29.24 11.68 -2.61
CA PRO A 116 -29.79 11.12 -3.84
C PRO A 116 -28.70 10.58 -4.77
N THR A 117 -28.99 9.45 -5.42
CA THR A 117 -28.19 8.86 -6.50
C THR A 117 -29.03 8.72 -7.77
N SER A 118 -28.39 8.50 -8.91
CA SER A 118 -29.08 8.15 -10.15
C SER A 118 -29.47 6.66 -10.19
N HIS A 119 -30.33 6.30 -11.14
CA HIS A 119 -30.61 4.90 -11.47
C HIS A 119 -29.34 4.14 -11.88
N ASP A 120 -28.46 4.79 -12.65
CA ASP A 120 -27.26 4.16 -13.19
C ASP A 120 -26.22 3.90 -12.08
N ASP A 121 -26.14 4.75 -11.06
CA ASP A 121 -25.35 4.48 -9.85
C ASP A 121 -25.86 3.23 -9.11
N ILE A 122 -27.19 3.04 -9.00
CA ILE A 122 -27.78 1.83 -8.39
C ILE A 122 -27.40 0.59 -9.21
N VAL A 123 -27.45 0.67 -10.53
CA VAL A 123 -27.01 -0.42 -11.43
C VAL A 123 -25.52 -0.72 -11.23
N GLU A 124 -24.66 0.29 -11.11
CA GLU A 124 -23.23 0.12 -10.85
C GLU A 124 -23.00 -0.54 -9.48
N GLN A 125 -23.67 -0.08 -8.42
CA GLN A 125 -23.56 -0.68 -7.09
C GLN A 125 -24.03 -2.15 -7.06
N ILE A 126 -25.05 -2.53 -7.84
CA ILE A 126 -25.44 -3.93 -8.04
C ILE A 126 -24.33 -4.72 -8.73
N GLN A 127 -23.75 -4.18 -9.81
CA GLN A 127 -22.67 -4.85 -10.57
C GLN A 127 -21.39 -5.03 -9.75
N LEU A 128 -21.07 -4.07 -8.88
CA LEU A 128 -19.97 -4.16 -7.91
C LEU A 128 -20.25 -5.14 -6.76
N GLY A 129 -21.48 -5.65 -6.62
CA GLY A 129 -21.91 -6.49 -5.50
C GLY A 129 -22.03 -5.74 -4.17
N SER A 130 -22.07 -4.40 -4.23
CA SER A 130 -22.27 -3.49 -3.10
C SER A 130 -23.73 -3.45 -2.66
N LEU A 131 -24.67 -3.65 -3.59
CA LEU A 131 -26.11 -3.81 -3.32
C LEU A 131 -26.62 -5.20 -3.71
N GLN A 132 -27.35 -5.82 -2.80
CA GLN A 132 -27.97 -7.14 -2.93
C GLN A 132 -29.50 -7.05 -3.03
N GLY A 133 -30.16 -8.18 -3.30
CA GLY A 133 -31.60 -8.20 -3.59
C GLY A 133 -32.50 -7.88 -2.39
N ASP A 134 -31.99 -8.00 -1.17
CA ASP A 134 -32.65 -7.69 0.10
C ASP A 134 -32.35 -6.27 0.62
N ASP A 135 -31.34 -5.58 0.07
CA ASP A 135 -31.03 -4.20 0.44
C ASP A 135 -32.20 -3.26 0.15
N LEU A 136 -32.46 -2.35 1.09
CA LEU A 136 -33.59 -1.44 1.01
C LEU A 136 -33.24 -0.23 0.14
N VAL A 137 -34.02 -0.01 -0.92
CA VAL A 137 -33.98 1.19 -1.75
C VAL A 137 -35.33 1.90 -1.80
N ARG A 138 -35.33 3.16 -2.22
CA ARG A 138 -36.55 3.94 -2.47
C ARG A 138 -36.35 4.94 -3.60
N ILE A 139 -37.45 5.30 -4.24
CA ILE A 139 -37.52 6.36 -5.25
C ILE A 139 -38.07 7.62 -4.59
N GLY A 140 -37.30 8.70 -4.66
CA GLY A 140 -37.62 9.99 -4.08
C GLY A 140 -37.54 10.04 -2.54
N ARG A 141 -37.53 11.28 -2.02
CA ARG A 141 -37.38 11.58 -0.57
C ARG A 141 -38.56 11.13 0.29
N GLU A 142 -39.72 10.95 -0.32
CA GLU A 142 -40.96 10.52 0.33
C GLU A 142 -41.34 9.06 0.00
N GLY A 143 -40.52 8.38 -0.81
CA GLY A 143 -40.75 6.99 -1.20
C GLY A 143 -40.69 6.01 -0.03
N SER A 144 -41.51 4.97 -0.08
CA SER A 144 -41.42 3.81 0.80
C SER A 144 -40.13 3.05 0.54
N TRP A 145 -39.42 2.66 1.60
CA TRP A 145 -38.32 1.69 1.52
C TRP A 145 -38.85 0.32 1.08
N GLN A 146 -38.30 -0.22 0.00
CA GLN A 146 -38.61 -1.55 -0.54
C GLN A 146 -37.30 -2.30 -0.83
N PRO A 147 -37.25 -3.64 -0.69
CA PRO A 147 -36.06 -4.40 -1.06
C PRO A 147 -35.80 -4.27 -2.56
N LEU A 148 -34.54 -4.22 -2.96
CA LEU A 148 -34.13 -4.01 -4.36
C LEU A 148 -34.73 -5.05 -5.33
N SER A 149 -35.00 -6.26 -4.84
CA SER A 149 -35.70 -7.34 -5.55
C SER A 149 -37.19 -7.08 -5.84
N SER A 150 -37.84 -6.05 -5.26
CA SER A 150 -39.22 -5.69 -5.63
C SER A 150 -39.29 -4.98 -6.99
N PHE A 151 -38.19 -4.37 -7.43
CA PHE A 151 -38.11 -3.62 -8.67
C PHE A 151 -37.76 -4.54 -9.84
N GLN A 152 -38.72 -4.73 -10.75
CA GLN A 152 -38.55 -5.60 -11.93
C GLN A 152 -37.31 -5.25 -12.76
N GLN A 153 -37.00 -3.96 -12.92
CA GLN A 153 -35.84 -3.48 -13.68
C GLN A 153 -34.48 -3.94 -13.11
N PHE A 154 -34.41 -4.19 -11.80
CA PHE A 154 -33.21 -4.75 -11.16
C PHE A 154 -33.29 -6.26 -11.00
N THR A 155 -34.47 -6.89 -11.17
CA THR A 155 -34.63 -8.34 -11.00
C THR A 155 -33.81 -9.13 -12.02
N GLU A 156 -33.69 -8.69 -13.27
CA GLU A 156 -32.85 -9.36 -14.27
C GLU A 156 -31.35 -9.18 -14.00
N LEU A 157 -30.93 -7.99 -13.56
CA LEU A 157 -29.55 -7.72 -13.14
C LEU A 157 -29.18 -8.56 -11.90
N LEU A 158 -30.05 -8.58 -10.89
CA LEU A 158 -29.90 -9.42 -9.69
C LEU A 158 -29.97 -10.91 -10.02
N ALA A 159 -30.74 -11.34 -11.03
CA ALA A 159 -30.76 -12.72 -11.49
C ALA A 159 -29.45 -13.10 -12.19
N ARG A 160 -28.84 -12.18 -12.94
CA ARG A 160 -27.51 -12.32 -13.54
C ARG A 160 -26.38 -12.33 -12.49
N MET A 161 -26.61 -11.73 -11.32
CA MET A 161 -25.68 -11.66 -10.19
C MET A 161 -25.99 -12.67 -9.05
N LYS A 162 -27.03 -13.49 -9.19
CA LYS A 162 -27.58 -14.34 -8.12
C LYS A 162 -26.72 -15.58 -7.84
N PRO A 163 -26.69 -15.99 -6.56
CA PRO A 163 -25.53 -15.67 -5.74
C PRO A 163 -24.24 -16.14 -6.39
N LYS A 164 -23.18 -15.33 -6.28
CA LYS A 164 -21.79 -15.75 -6.53
C LYS A 164 -21.57 -17.15 -5.92
N PRO A 165 -20.97 -18.11 -6.63
CA PRO A 165 -20.78 -19.46 -6.11
C PRO A 165 -19.92 -19.41 -4.84
N GLU A 166 -20.58 -19.58 -3.69
CA GLU A 166 -19.98 -19.45 -2.37
C GLU A 166 -19.09 -20.66 -2.09
N TRP A 167 -17.82 -20.55 -2.45
CA TRP A 167 -16.86 -21.56 -2.04
C TRP A 167 -16.48 -21.34 -0.58
N TYR A 168 -16.29 -22.46 0.13
CA TYR A 168 -15.62 -22.48 1.41
C TYR A 168 -14.44 -23.43 1.30
N CYS A 169 -13.29 -23.05 1.82
CA CYS A 169 -12.13 -23.92 1.96
C CYS A 169 -11.83 -24.20 3.43
N ARG A 170 -11.16 -25.32 3.70
CA ARG A 170 -10.77 -25.72 5.04
C ARG A 170 -9.27 -25.96 5.08
N ILE A 171 -8.56 -24.99 5.63
CA ILE A 171 -7.10 -24.97 5.69
C ILE A 171 -6.71 -25.09 7.16
N LEU A 172 -5.85 -26.05 7.48
CA LEU A 172 -5.41 -26.37 8.86
C LEU A 172 -6.58 -26.55 9.87
N GLY A 173 -7.75 -26.99 9.38
CA GLY A 173 -8.95 -27.22 10.18
C GLY A 173 -9.88 -26.03 10.35
N GLN A 174 -9.46 -24.80 10.01
CA GLN A 174 -10.30 -23.60 9.99
C GLN A 174 -11.11 -23.53 8.69
N VAL A 175 -12.39 -23.16 8.78
CA VAL A 175 -13.25 -22.92 7.61
C VAL A 175 -13.16 -21.45 7.21
N LEU A 176 -12.81 -21.20 5.96
CA LEU A 176 -12.68 -19.88 5.34
C LEU A 176 -13.72 -19.77 4.21
N GLY A 177 -14.46 -18.67 4.19
CA GLY A 177 -15.53 -18.39 3.22
C GLY A 177 -16.71 -17.64 3.88
N PRO A 178 -17.74 -17.23 3.11
CA PRO A 178 -17.90 -17.48 1.68
C PRO A 178 -16.90 -16.68 0.83
N MET A 179 -16.31 -17.32 -0.17
CA MET A 179 -15.34 -16.74 -1.10
C MET A 179 -15.64 -17.13 -2.55
N MET A 180 -15.02 -16.43 -3.50
CA MET A 180 -15.22 -16.68 -4.92
C MET A 180 -14.44 -17.88 -5.45
N PHE A 181 -14.91 -18.46 -6.57
CA PHE A 181 -14.09 -19.44 -7.30
C PHE A 181 -12.76 -18.84 -7.79
N ASP A 182 -12.76 -17.58 -8.26
CA ASP A 182 -11.54 -16.88 -8.69
C ASP A 182 -10.57 -16.64 -7.51
N GLU A 183 -11.12 -16.43 -6.31
CA GLU A 183 -10.35 -16.27 -5.07
C GLU A 183 -9.79 -17.62 -4.60
N LEU A 184 -10.59 -18.69 -4.66
CA LEU A 184 -10.15 -20.07 -4.42
C LEU A 184 -9.07 -20.51 -5.42
N GLN A 185 -9.20 -20.10 -6.68
CA GLN A 185 -8.22 -20.30 -7.74
C GLN A 185 -6.93 -19.50 -7.47
N HIS A 186 -7.05 -18.23 -7.09
CA HIS A 186 -5.90 -17.43 -6.66
C HIS A 186 -5.19 -18.03 -5.45
N MET A 187 -5.92 -18.58 -4.47
CA MET A 187 -5.33 -19.30 -3.33
C MET A 187 -4.60 -20.58 -3.75
N ALA A 188 -5.10 -21.31 -4.75
CA ALA A 188 -4.42 -22.47 -5.34
C ALA A 188 -3.18 -22.06 -6.15
N GLU A 189 -3.19 -20.89 -6.78
CA GLU A 189 -2.06 -20.31 -7.52
C GLU A 189 -0.98 -19.75 -6.58
N SER A 190 -1.37 -19.08 -5.50
CA SER A 190 -0.48 -18.54 -4.47
C SER A 190 0.06 -19.60 -3.50
N SER A 191 -0.18 -20.89 -3.75
CA SER A 191 0.15 -22.02 -2.87
C SER A 191 -0.39 -21.89 -1.44
N SER A 192 -1.45 -21.08 -1.25
CA SER A 192 -2.12 -20.88 0.04
C SER A 192 -3.20 -21.94 0.30
N LEU A 193 -3.73 -22.54 -0.75
CA LEU A 193 -4.60 -23.73 -0.74
C LEU A 193 -3.83 -24.89 -1.38
N ASN A 194 -3.78 -26.04 -0.70
CA ASN A 194 -3.12 -27.25 -1.19
C ASN A 194 -4.09 -28.17 -1.93
N ALA A 195 -3.54 -29.05 -2.78
CA ALA A 195 -4.28 -30.07 -3.51
C ALA A 195 -5.13 -31.00 -2.60
N ASP A 196 -4.67 -31.25 -1.37
CA ASP A 196 -5.34 -32.11 -0.38
C ASP A 196 -6.28 -31.37 0.58
N ASP A 197 -6.31 -30.03 0.58
CA ASP A 197 -7.21 -29.26 1.44
C ASP A 197 -8.69 -29.48 1.03
N GLU A 198 -9.61 -29.36 1.98
CA GLU A 198 -11.03 -29.58 1.73
C GLU A 198 -11.68 -28.30 1.22
N VAL A 199 -12.52 -28.39 0.18
CA VAL A 199 -13.34 -27.31 -0.34
C VAL A 199 -14.78 -27.78 -0.53
N ARG A 200 -15.75 -26.89 -0.35
CA ARG A 200 -17.18 -27.17 -0.58
C ARG A 200 -17.85 -26.00 -1.30
N PHE A 201 -18.96 -26.30 -1.96
CA PHE A 201 -19.81 -25.35 -2.64
C PHE A 201 -21.07 -25.08 -1.81
N GLY A 202 -21.25 -23.85 -1.35
CA GLY A 202 -22.32 -23.43 -0.44
C GLY A 202 -22.14 -23.93 1.00
N GLU A 203 -22.87 -23.32 1.92
CA GLU A 203 -22.78 -23.64 3.36
C GLU A 203 -23.22 -25.08 3.69
N ALA A 204 -24.13 -25.66 2.89
CA ALA A 204 -24.62 -27.02 3.04
C ALA A 204 -23.92 -28.06 2.13
N GLY A 205 -22.91 -27.63 1.36
CA GLY A 205 -22.23 -28.51 0.39
C GLY A 205 -21.36 -29.59 1.05
N PRO A 206 -21.24 -30.78 0.42
CA PRO A 206 -20.26 -31.78 0.84
C PRO A 206 -18.82 -31.27 0.62
N TRP A 207 -17.93 -31.67 1.52
CA TRP A 207 -16.50 -31.39 1.39
C TRP A 207 -15.86 -32.33 0.35
N HIS A 208 -15.07 -31.74 -0.55
CA HIS A 208 -14.30 -32.41 -1.59
C HIS A 208 -12.83 -31.98 -1.48
N ARG A 209 -11.87 -32.78 -1.97
CA ARG A 209 -10.49 -32.29 -2.03
C ARG A 209 -10.36 -31.22 -3.11
N ALA A 210 -9.55 -30.20 -2.87
CA ALA A 210 -9.36 -29.09 -3.79
C ALA A 210 -8.87 -29.57 -5.18
N GLN A 211 -8.01 -30.58 -5.25
CA GLN A 211 -7.59 -31.24 -6.51
C GLN A 211 -8.71 -31.98 -7.28
N GLN A 212 -9.81 -32.34 -6.61
CA GLN A 212 -10.97 -32.99 -7.23
C GLN A 212 -11.98 -31.96 -7.77
N THR A 213 -11.78 -30.69 -7.45
CA THR A 213 -12.67 -29.60 -7.86
C THR A 213 -12.41 -29.22 -9.31
N ARG A 214 -13.43 -29.39 -10.16
CA ARG A 214 -13.31 -29.10 -11.59
C ARG A 214 -12.97 -27.63 -11.83
N GLY A 215 -11.92 -27.40 -12.62
CA GLY A 215 -11.46 -26.07 -12.99
C GLY A 215 -10.36 -25.50 -12.08
N LEU A 216 -10.17 -26.06 -10.87
CA LEU A 216 -9.17 -25.56 -9.93
C LEU A 216 -7.77 -26.01 -10.37
N LYS A 217 -6.92 -25.06 -10.76
CA LYS A 217 -5.55 -25.32 -11.23
C LYS A 217 -4.57 -24.99 -10.12
N PHE A 218 -3.81 -25.98 -9.69
CA PHE A 218 -2.64 -25.78 -8.84
C PHE A 218 -1.45 -25.49 -9.73
N THR A 219 -0.86 -24.31 -9.59
CA THR A 219 0.46 -24.01 -10.16
C THR A 219 1.52 -24.75 -9.33
N MET A 220 1.62 -26.06 -9.56
CA MET A 220 2.82 -26.82 -9.27
C MET A 220 3.99 -26.06 -9.87
N ALA A 221 4.86 -25.48 -9.02
CA ALA A 221 6.02 -24.76 -9.49
C ALA A 221 6.89 -25.71 -10.31
N THR A 222 6.88 -25.55 -11.63
CA THR A 222 7.45 -26.52 -12.58
C THR A 222 8.97 -26.45 -12.62
N THR A 223 9.62 -26.82 -11.51
CA THR A 223 11.01 -27.31 -11.53
C THR A 223 11.04 -28.78 -11.96
N ALA A 224 10.28 -29.11 -13.01
CA ALA A 224 10.23 -30.44 -13.61
C ALA A 224 11.48 -30.70 -14.48
N LYS A 225 12.67 -30.64 -13.87
CA LYS A 225 13.90 -31.14 -14.50
C LYS A 225 14.03 -32.64 -14.22
N ALA A 226 13.22 -33.40 -14.97
CA ALA A 226 13.06 -34.85 -14.88
C ALA A 226 12.51 -35.36 -13.53
N PRO A 227 11.99 -36.59 -13.46
CA PRO A 227 12.08 -37.35 -12.24
C PRO A 227 13.57 -37.57 -11.98
N ILE A 228 14.17 -36.74 -11.13
CA ILE A 228 15.30 -37.20 -10.34
C ILE A 228 14.78 -38.46 -9.65
N LYS A 229 15.25 -39.61 -10.10
CA LYS A 229 15.22 -40.82 -9.30
C LYS A 229 15.95 -40.43 -8.03
N LEU A 230 15.19 -40.07 -6.99
CA LEU A 230 15.72 -39.86 -5.67
C LEU A 230 16.37 -41.19 -5.33
N SER A 231 17.71 -41.24 -5.43
CA SER A 231 18.44 -42.50 -5.36
C SER A 231 18.01 -43.20 -4.08
N THR A 232 17.50 -44.40 -4.28
CA THR A 232 17.30 -45.50 -3.34
C THR A 232 18.42 -45.56 -2.29
N HIS A 233 18.37 -44.67 -1.29
CA HIS A 233 19.25 -44.67 -0.10
C HIS A 233 18.80 -43.72 1.04
N ALA A 234 17.50 -43.39 1.12
CA ALA A 234 16.87 -42.86 2.33
C ALA A 234 15.88 -43.92 2.88
N PRO A 235 16.23 -44.69 3.94
CA PRO A 235 15.53 -45.94 4.28
C PRO A 235 14.27 -45.74 5.14
N PHE A 236 13.49 -44.68 4.92
CA PHE A 236 12.39 -44.28 5.81
C PHE A 236 11.13 -43.78 5.07
N GLY A 237 10.36 -44.70 4.49
CA GLY A 237 9.11 -44.41 3.76
C GLY A 237 7.88 -44.07 4.61
N GLU A 238 8.02 -43.96 5.93
CA GLU A 238 6.90 -43.66 6.86
C GLU A 238 7.36 -42.84 8.08
N ALA A 239 8.59 -43.08 8.57
CA ALA A 239 9.15 -42.38 9.73
C ALA A 239 9.42 -40.88 9.50
N THR A 240 9.46 -40.40 8.26
CA THR A 240 9.63 -38.96 7.94
C THR A 240 8.44 -38.09 8.33
N ARG A 241 7.22 -38.66 8.33
CA ARG A 241 5.98 -37.97 8.69
C ARG A 241 5.68 -37.96 10.19
N LYS A 242 6.38 -38.78 10.98
CA LYS A 242 6.18 -38.81 12.44
C LYS A 242 6.73 -37.53 13.06
N LYS A 243 5.89 -36.85 13.86
CA LYS A 243 6.27 -35.65 14.61
C LYS A 243 7.13 -36.04 15.81
N GLU A 244 8.41 -36.26 15.55
CA GLU A 244 9.41 -36.73 16.52
C GLU A 244 10.59 -35.77 16.69
N TRP A 245 10.70 -34.69 15.92
CA TRP A 245 11.82 -33.76 15.97
C TRP A 245 11.53 -32.52 16.80
N TYR A 246 12.56 -32.04 17.50
CA TYR A 246 12.58 -30.77 18.21
C TYR A 246 13.80 -29.96 17.77
N TYR A 247 13.68 -28.64 17.71
CA TYR A 247 14.76 -27.72 17.37
C TYR A 247 14.87 -26.57 18.38
N GLU A 248 16.04 -25.93 18.50
CA GLU A 248 16.31 -24.87 19.47
C GLU A 248 16.73 -23.59 18.73
N ILE A 249 15.94 -22.52 18.83
CA ILE A 249 16.27 -21.18 18.33
C ILE A 249 16.33 -20.25 19.54
N LEU A 250 17.40 -19.45 19.65
CA LEU A 250 17.61 -18.50 20.75
C LEU A 250 17.45 -19.13 22.16
N SER A 251 17.93 -20.37 22.33
CA SER A 251 17.80 -21.18 23.56
C SER A 251 16.37 -21.56 23.97
N GLN A 252 15.38 -21.42 23.08
CA GLN A 252 14.02 -21.90 23.29
C GLN A 252 13.76 -23.16 22.43
N PRO A 253 13.28 -24.28 23.01
CA PRO A 253 12.96 -25.49 22.26
C PRO A 253 11.56 -25.41 21.62
N PHE A 254 11.48 -25.81 20.35
CA PHE A 254 10.26 -25.89 19.54
C PHE A 254 10.06 -27.33 19.04
N GLY A 255 8.80 -27.77 18.96
CA GLY A 255 8.42 -29.13 18.55
C GLY A 255 7.24 -29.68 19.37
N PRO A 256 6.74 -30.89 19.06
CA PRO A 256 7.28 -31.82 18.06
C PRO A 256 6.87 -31.48 16.63
N ILE A 257 7.82 -31.57 15.70
CA ILE A 257 7.61 -31.47 14.25
C ILE A 257 8.12 -32.72 13.54
N SER A 258 7.67 -32.93 12.31
CA SER A 258 8.11 -34.00 11.41
C SER A 258 9.48 -33.68 10.79
N PHE A 259 10.12 -34.70 10.22
CA PHE A 259 11.40 -34.50 9.51
C PHE A 259 11.22 -33.62 8.27
N GLU A 260 10.06 -33.70 7.61
CA GLU A 260 9.74 -32.88 6.44
C GLU A 260 9.50 -31.41 6.81
N GLU A 261 8.79 -31.14 7.91
CA GLU A 261 8.65 -29.78 8.47
C GLU A 261 10.03 -29.21 8.87
N LEU A 262 10.91 -30.02 9.47
CA LEU A 262 12.28 -29.61 9.82
C LEU A 262 13.11 -29.29 8.57
N ALA A 263 12.97 -30.08 7.50
CA ALA A 263 13.67 -29.85 6.23
C ALA A 263 13.21 -28.55 5.54
N ARG A 264 11.90 -28.25 5.59
CA ARG A 264 11.36 -26.98 5.08
C ARG A 264 11.89 -25.78 5.86
N ALA A 265 11.95 -25.86 7.19
CA ALA A 265 12.49 -24.79 8.04
C ALA A 265 13.99 -24.51 7.77
N VAL A 266 14.74 -25.48 7.24
CA VAL A 266 16.13 -25.24 6.76
C VAL A 266 16.13 -24.65 5.34
N ALA A 267 15.22 -25.09 4.48
CA ALA A 267 15.12 -24.62 3.10
C ALA A 267 14.59 -23.18 2.96
N ASP A 268 13.70 -22.73 3.86
CA ASP A 268 13.20 -21.36 3.92
C ASP A 268 14.15 -20.40 4.68
N GLY A 269 15.21 -20.94 5.32
CA GLY A 269 16.20 -20.19 6.08
C GLY A 269 15.79 -19.80 7.50
N SER A 270 14.61 -20.24 7.98
CA SER A 270 14.14 -20.01 9.35
C SER A 270 14.97 -20.78 10.39
N LEU A 271 15.66 -21.84 9.99
CA LEU A 271 16.54 -22.67 10.82
C LEU A 271 17.92 -22.71 10.17
N GLN A 272 18.91 -22.16 10.87
CA GLN A 272 20.28 -22.12 10.39
C GLN A 272 20.98 -23.48 10.58
N PRO A 273 22.02 -23.80 9.79
CA PRO A 273 22.75 -25.06 9.96
C PRO A 273 23.47 -25.21 11.32
N GLU A 274 23.69 -24.11 12.06
CA GLU A 274 24.25 -24.16 13.42
C GLU A 274 23.20 -24.25 14.54
N ASP A 275 21.91 -24.11 14.22
CA ASP A 275 20.87 -24.33 15.21
C ASP A 275 20.88 -25.79 15.65
N LYS A 276 20.33 -26.06 16.84
CA LYS A 276 20.32 -27.42 17.38
C LYS A 276 19.02 -28.12 17.03
N ALA A 277 19.11 -29.40 16.72
CA ALA A 277 17.98 -30.31 16.56
C ALA A 277 18.20 -31.62 17.33
N ARG A 278 17.12 -32.26 17.75
CA ARG A 278 17.13 -33.59 18.35
C ARG A 278 15.89 -34.40 17.96
N ARG A 279 16.04 -35.73 17.99
CA ARG A 279 14.94 -36.67 17.74
C ARG A 279 14.40 -37.23 19.05
N GLY A 280 13.18 -36.86 19.41
CA GLY A 280 12.51 -37.20 20.65
C GLY A 280 12.90 -36.30 21.82
N THR A 281 12.26 -36.52 22.96
CA THR A 281 12.49 -35.75 24.19
C THR A 281 13.74 -36.18 24.96
N THR A 282 14.28 -37.37 24.67
CA THR A 282 15.39 -38.02 25.38
C THR A 282 16.74 -38.00 24.66
N ALA A 283 16.76 -37.70 23.35
CA ALA A 283 18.03 -37.59 22.62
C ALA A 283 18.80 -36.31 22.99
N ALA A 284 20.12 -36.39 22.86
CA ALA A 284 20.99 -35.22 22.92
C ALA A 284 20.73 -34.26 21.76
N TRP A 285 20.97 -32.97 21.99
CA TRP A 285 20.96 -31.94 20.97
C TRP A 285 22.19 -32.07 20.06
N GLY A 286 21.98 -32.29 18.76
CA GLY A 286 22.99 -32.19 17.71
C GLY A 286 22.79 -30.94 16.88
N LEU A 287 23.75 -30.60 16.01
CA LEU A 287 23.58 -29.51 15.03
C LEU A 287 22.66 -29.96 13.89
N VAL A 288 21.85 -29.03 13.38
CA VAL A 288 21.04 -29.22 12.16
C VAL A 288 21.89 -29.71 10.98
N LEU A 289 23.11 -29.17 10.84
CA LEU A 289 24.09 -29.59 9.83
C LEU A 289 24.54 -31.07 9.95
N ASP A 290 24.38 -31.71 11.11
CA ASP A 290 24.78 -33.09 11.35
C ASP A 290 23.60 -34.08 11.36
N VAL A 291 22.37 -33.60 11.14
CA VAL A 291 21.20 -34.46 10.96
C VAL A 291 21.26 -35.14 9.58
N PRO A 292 21.35 -36.48 9.49
CA PRO A 292 21.48 -37.17 8.21
C PRO A 292 20.28 -36.94 7.28
N GLY A 293 20.55 -36.52 6.05
CA GLY A 293 19.54 -36.27 5.02
C GLY A 293 18.78 -34.95 5.14
N LEU A 294 19.06 -34.11 6.14
CA LEU A 294 18.39 -32.82 6.33
C LEU A 294 19.01 -31.71 5.46
N ILE A 295 20.33 -31.76 5.28
CA ILE A 295 21.11 -30.86 4.42
C ILE A 295 21.88 -31.73 3.41
N SER A 296 21.89 -31.35 2.13
CA SER A 296 22.64 -32.08 1.10
C SER A 296 24.16 -31.95 1.34
N VAL A 297 24.94 -32.93 0.85
CA VAL A 297 26.41 -32.89 0.98
C VAL A 297 26.99 -31.63 0.33
N GLU A 298 26.40 -31.18 -0.79
CA GLU A 298 26.77 -29.96 -1.50
C GLU A 298 26.44 -28.70 -0.68
N GLN A 299 25.25 -28.62 -0.08
CA GLN A 299 24.86 -27.52 0.79
C GLN A 299 25.76 -27.45 2.04
N LYS A 300 26.09 -28.59 2.65
CA LYS A 300 27.04 -28.69 3.78
C LYS A 300 28.43 -28.20 3.39
N ALA A 301 28.93 -28.58 2.21
CA ALA A 301 30.21 -28.11 1.68
C ALA A 301 30.20 -26.59 1.40
N ALA A 302 29.15 -26.08 0.76
CA ALA A 302 29.00 -24.65 0.46
C ALA A 302 28.94 -23.80 1.73
N TYR A 303 28.17 -24.21 2.73
CA TYR A 303 28.09 -23.54 4.03
C TYR A 303 29.46 -23.49 4.74
N LEU A 304 30.19 -24.61 4.78
CA LEU A 304 31.52 -24.66 5.39
C LEU A 304 32.54 -23.79 4.63
N ALA A 305 32.50 -23.77 3.30
CA ALA A 305 33.37 -22.92 2.48
C ALA A 305 33.08 -21.42 2.68
N ALA A 306 31.80 -21.03 2.79
CA ALA A 306 31.38 -19.67 3.10
C ALA A 306 31.89 -19.23 4.50
N LYS A 307 31.76 -20.11 5.50
CA LYS A 307 32.22 -19.87 6.87
C LYS A 307 33.74 -19.73 6.97
N GLN A 308 34.50 -20.54 6.24
CA GLN A 308 35.96 -20.41 6.13
C GLN A 308 36.37 -19.10 5.43
N SER A 309 35.63 -18.68 4.40
CA SER A 309 35.88 -17.42 3.68
C SER A 309 35.61 -16.20 4.57
N ALA A 310 34.55 -16.22 5.37
CA ALA A 310 34.23 -15.17 6.33
C ALA A 310 35.24 -15.07 7.50
N ALA A 311 35.92 -16.16 7.84
CA ALA A 311 36.95 -16.20 8.88
C ALA A 311 38.34 -15.73 8.42
N ARG A 312 38.55 -15.49 7.11
CA ARG A 312 39.85 -15.07 6.59
C ARG A 312 40.07 -13.57 6.85
N PRO A 313 41.12 -13.16 7.61
CA PRO A 313 41.38 -11.75 7.86
C PRO A 313 41.66 -11.01 6.54
N LYS A 314 41.05 -9.83 6.42
CA LYS A 314 41.16 -8.95 5.24
C LYS A 314 42.63 -8.65 4.94
N PRO A 315 43.14 -8.91 3.72
CA PRO A 315 44.50 -8.56 3.35
C PRO A 315 44.75 -7.06 3.53
N ALA A 316 45.88 -6.70 4.13
CA ALA A 316 46.30 -5.30 4.22
C ALA A 316 46.50 -4.73 2.81
N ALA A 317 46.09 -3.48 2.60
CA ALA A 317 46.13 -2.84 1.29
C ALA A 317 47.60 -2.68 0.80
N PRO A 318 47.88 -2.91 -0.50
CA PRO A 318 49.23 -2.76 -1.03
C PRO A 318 49.62 -1.27 -1.11
N THR A 319 50.79 -0.94 -0.56
CA THR A 319 51.39 0.39 -0.64
C THR A 319 51.75 0.72 -2.09
N THR A 320 51.19 1.81 -2.63
CA THR A 320 51.51 2.29 -3.98
C THR A 320 52.95 2.81 -4.03
N VAL A 321 53.78 2.20 -4.87
CA VAL A 321 55.15 2.65 -5.17
C VAL A 321 55.11 3.69 -6.29
N VAL A 322 55.80 4.82 -6.09
CA VAL A 322 55.91 5.92 -7.06
C VAL A 322 57.15 5.75 -7.94
N PRO A 323 57.05 5.82 -9.29
CA PRO A 323 58.19 5.82 -10.20
C PRO A 323 58.72 7.25 -10.53
N PRO A 324 59.97 7.43 -11.01
CA PRO A 324 60.63 8.74 -11.09
C PRO A 324 60.90 9.32 -12.52
N HIS A 325 60.84 10.66 -12.65
CA HIS A 325 61.43 11.58 -13.66
C HIS A 325 61.09 11.37 -15.18
N THR A 326 60.97 12.39 -16.07
CA THR A 326 62.04 13.31 -16.55
C THR A 326 61.54 14.42 -17.54
N THR A 327 61.96 15.69 -17.33
CA THR A 327 62.06 16.92 -18.21
C THR A 327 60.99 17.45 -19.22
N ALA A 328 60.46 18.68 -18.93
CA ALA A 328 60.73 20.02 -19.54
C ALA A 328 60.66 20.28 -21.10
N PRO A 329 60.59 21.55 -21.64
CA PRO A 329 60.72 22.89 -20.99
C PRO A 329 59.78 24.07 -21.44
N ALA A 330 59.89 25.22 -20.72
CA ALA A 330 59.50 26.63 -21.06
C ALA A 330 58.00 27.00 -21.23
N THR A 331 57.47 28.19 -20.85
CA THR A 331 58.07 29.52 -20.54
C THR A 331 57.31 30.27 -19.40
N SER A 332 57.99 31.23 -18.73
CA SER A 332 57.53 32.11 -17.61
C SER A 332 56.68 33.34 -18.06
N PRO A 333 56.25 34.33 -17.21
CA PRO A 333 56.46 34.53 -15.75
C PRO A 333 55.25 35.09 -14.89
N SER A 334 55.28 34.79 -13.56
CA SER A 334 55.07 35.63 -12.32
C SER A 334 54.13 36.87 -12.24
N PRO A 335 53.87 37.48 -11.03
CA PRO A 335 54.17 37.06 -9.64
C PRO A 335 53.03 37.23 -8.59
N ASN A 336 53.10 36.52 -7.45
CA ASN A 336 53.21 37.08 -6.07
C ASN A 336 52.94 36.06 -4.94
N SER A 337 53.81 36.08 -3.92
CA SER A 337 53.82 35.29 -2.67
C SER A 337 53.59 36.24 -1.46
N PRO A 338 53.80 35.90 -0.16
CA PRO A 338 54.01 34.60 0.53
C PRO A 338 52.86 34.34 1.55
N ALA A 339 52.91 33.63 2.70
CA ALA A 339 53.92 32.91 3.52
C ALA A 339 53.16 31.86 4.42
N ALA A 340 53.72 31.03 5.32
CA ALA A 340 55.08 30.74 5.80
C ALA A 340 55.15 29.31 6.45
N ALA A 341 56.38 28.87 6.81
CA ALA A 341 56.85 28.21 8.06
C ALA A 341 55.96 27.24 8.90
N THR A 342 56.48 26.19 9.58
CA THR A 342 57.79 25.49 9.61
C THR A 342 57.66 24.12 10.30
N ALA A 343 58.25 23.11 9.64
CA ALA A 343 58.92 21.83 10.03
C ALA A 343 59.02 21.25 11.47
N ALA A 344 59.31 19.93 11.46
CA ALA A 344 59.92 19.05 12.49
C ALA A 344 59.06 18.65 13.73
N GLY A 345 59.19 17.43 14.29
CA GLY A 345 59.90 16.23 13.81
C GLY A 345 59.95 15.06 14.83
N ALA A 346 59.74 13.83 14.33
CA ALA A 346 60.23 12.52 14.81
C ALA A 346 59.94 11.95 16.24
N VAL A 347 60.08 10.61 16.29
CA VAL A 347 60.28 9.68 17.44
C VAL A 347 59.03 9.03 18.08
N SER A 348 59.06 7.69 18.11
CA SER A 348 58.15 6.73 18.76
C SER A 348 58.97 5.75 19.64
N PRO A 349 58.38 4.88 20.49
CA PRO A 349 57.21 5.03 21.36
C PRO A 349 57.69 4.97 22.86
N PRO A 350 57.69 3.89 23.70
CA PRO A 350 56.89 2.65 23.80
C PRO A 350 56.09 2.46 25.13
N ALA A 351 55.02 1.64 25.05
CA ALA A 351 54.49 0.70 26.07
C ALA A 351 53.99 1.12 27.49
N ALA A 352 52.82 0.51 27.82
CA ALA A 352 52.41 -0.10 29.10
C ALA A 352 51.42 0.61 30.06
N LYS A 353 50.28 -0.07 30.23
CA LYS A 353 49.45 -0.24 31.45
C LYS A 353 48.98 0.98 32.27
N ALA A 354 47.66 1.18 32.31
CA ALA A 354 46.90 1.25 33.57
C ALA A 354 45.40 0.96 33.34
N GLN A 355 44.79 0.17 34.21
CA GLN A 355 43.33 0.09 34.36
C GLN A 355 42.86 1.26 35.23
N THR A 356 41.77 1.93 34.87
CA THR A 356 41.08 2.88 35.74
C THR A 356 39.63 2.46 35.97
N SER A 357 39.30 2.17 37.22
CA SER A 357 37.95 1.83 37.66
C SER A 357 37.06 3.08 37.71
N PRO A 358 35.75 2.98 37.43
CA PRO A 358 34.82 4.08 37.66
C PRO A 358 34.54 4.32 39.16
N PRO A 359 34.29 5.56 39.59
CA PRO A 359 34.02 5.90 41.00
C PRO A 359 32.60 5.51 41.45
N PRO A 360 32.37 5.31 42.77
CA PRO A 360 31.06 4.96 43.32
C PRO A 360 30.07 6.15 43.29
N PRO A 361 28.75 5.90 43.23
CA PRO A 361 27.73 6.94 43.13
C PRO A 361 27.57 7.72 44.45
N SER A 362 27.45 9.04 44.33
CA SER A 362 27.21 9.95 45.45
C SER A 362 25.78 9.82 46.01
N ALA A 363 25.63 9.97 47.33
CA ALA A 363 24.36 9.79 48.01
C ALA A 363 23.35 10.91 47.70
N ALA A 364 22.10 10.53 47.42
CA ALA A 364 21.00 11.48 47.24
C ALA A 364 20.39 11.92 48.59
N PRO A 365 19.97 13.19 48.74
CA PRO A 365 19.38 13.68 49.98
C PRO A 365 17.94 13.18 50.19
N VAL A 366 17.60 12.93 51.45
CA VAL A 366 16.28 12.46 51.91
C VAL A 366 15.20 13.52 51.72
N GLN A 367 14.09 13.18 51.06
CA GLN A 367 12.88 14.01 51.04
C GLN A 367 12.01 13.75 52.29
N PRO A 368 11.41 14.79 52.90
CA PRO A 368 10.46 14.63 54.00
C PRO A 368 9.09 14.12 53.49
N PRO A 369 8.31 13.42 54.34
CA PRO A 369 7.03 12.82 53.94
C PRO A 369 5.92 13.88 53.74
N PRO A 370 4.95 13.63 52.83
CA PRO A 370 3.81 14.52 52.59
C PRO A 370 2.77 14.47 53.72
N PRO A 371 2.05 15.58 54.00
CA PRO A 371 1.04 15.64 55.05
C PRO A 371 -0.22 14.82 54.73
N ALA A 372 -0.93 14.40 55.79
CA ALA A 372 -2.09 13.52 55.73
C ALA A 372 -3.31 14.15 55.02
N ARG A 373 -4.09 13.32 54.34
CA ARG A 373 -5.34 13.72 53.67
C ARG A 373 -6.48 13.90 54.68
N THR A 374 -7.25 14.97 54.53
CA THR A 374 -8.50 15.20 55.26
C THR A 374 -9.66 14.35 54.71
N PRO A 375 -10.64 13.95 55.54
CA PRO A 375 -11.80 13.18 55.10
C PRO A 375 -12.85 14.07 54.39
N PRO A 376 -13.67 13.51 53.48
CA PRO A 376 -14.75 14.24 52.82
C PRO A 376 -15.98 14.47 53.73
N PRO A 377 -16.78 15.54 53.49
CA PRO A 377 -17.99 15.83 54.25
C PRO A 377 -19.17 14.88 53.89
N PRO A 378 -20.16 14.73 54.78
CA PRO A 378 -21.29 13.82 54.59
C PRO A 378 -22.30 14.32 53.54
N MET A 379 -22.88 13.40 52.77
CA MET A 379 -23.97 13.70 51.84
C MET A 379 -25.30 13.90 52.58
N PRO A 380 -26.14 14.89 52.20
CA PRO A 380 -27.48 15.06 52.75
C PRO A 380 -28.45 14.01 52.19
N MET A 381 -29.34 13.50 53.06
CA MET A 381 -30.33 12.48 52.70
C MET A 381 -31.46 13.04 51.83
N SER A 382 -31.92 12.23 50.86
CA SER A 382 -33.12 12.48 50.06
C SER A 382 -34.40 12.47 50.91
N ARG A 383 -35.37 13.32 50.56
CA ARG A 383 -36.75 13.26 51.08
C ARG A 383 -37.75 13.21 49.90
N PRO A 384 -38.74 12.31 49.90
CA PRO A 384 -39.64 12.12 48.76
C PRO A 384 -40.87 13.04 48.79
N ALA A 385 -41.37 13.41 47.61
CA ALA A 385 -42.71 13.95 47.42
C ALA A 385 -43.24 13.57 46.02
N SER A 386 -44.53 13.21 45.98
CA SER A 386 -45.25 12.59 44.84
C SER A 386 -45.75 13.63 43.80
N PRO A 387 -46.34 13.21 42.66
CA PRO A 387 -46.21 13.96 41.40
C PRO A 387 -47.31 15.00 41.15
N ALA A 388 -46.97 16.00 40.33
CA ALA A 388 -47.94 16.81 39.60
C ALA A 388 -47.56 16.85 38.11
N VAL A 389 -48.44 16.33 37.25
CA VAL A 389 -48.30 16.44 35.79
C VAL A 389 -48.66 17.86 35.38
N THR A 390 -47.75 18.58 34.74
CA THR A 390 -48.11 19.82 34.03
C THR A 390 -47.22 19.98 32.79
N PHE A 391 -47.84 19.79 31.62
CA PHE A 391 -47.20 19.99 30.32
C PHE A 391 -46.97 21.49 30.10
N ARG A 392 -45.70 21.92 29.94
CA ARG A 392 -45.37 23.30 29.57
C ARG A 392 -44.10 23.32 28.70
N PRO A 393 -44.14 23.83 27.46
CA PRO A 393 -43.00 23.80 26.56
C PRO A 393 -41.96 24.87 26.96
N PRO A 394 -40.65 24.55 26.99
CA PRO A 394 -39.62 25.54 27.22
C PRO A 394 -39.34 26.35 25.95
N ALA A 395 -39.28 27.66 26.12
CA ALA A 395 -38.96 28.61 25.06
C ALA A 395 -37.49 28.55 24.62
N LYS A 396 -37.24 29.16 23.46
CA LYS A 396 -35.92 29.44 22.88
C LYS A 396 -34.93 29.96 23.94
N ARG A 397 -33.74 29.35 24.03
CA ARG A 397 -32.54 30.00 24.58
C ARG A 397 -31.48 30.13 23.49
N SER A 398 -31.11 31.38 23.22
CA SER A 398 -30.00 31.77 22.36
C SER A 398 -28.66 31.78 23.13
N SER A 399 -27.57 31.86 22.36
CA SER A 399 -26.20 32.17 22.76
C SER A 399 -25.49 31.27 23.77
N LEU A 400 -24.62 30.38 23.26
CA LEU A 400 -23.17 30.47 23.45
C LEU A 400 -22.47 29.62 22.36
N GLY A 401 -21.36 30.08 21.78
CA GLY A 401 -20.58 29.27 20.81
C GLY A 401 -20.29 29.91 19.44
N SER A 402 -19.97 31.20 19.39
CA SER A 402 -19.37 31.81 18.20
C SER A 402 -17.92 31.29 18.01
N GLY A 403 -17.51 30.95 16.78
CA GLY A 403 -16.08 31.10 16.42
C GLY A 403 -15.30 29.93 15.80
N LEU A 404 -15.90 28.92 15.17
CA LEU A 404 -15.17 28.05 14.23
C LEU A 404 -15.96 27.84 12.94
N LYS A 405 -15.64 28.64 11.91
CA LYS A 405 -16.12 28.44 10.53
C LYS A 405 -15.31 27.33 9.86
N ILE A 406 -15.64 26.08 10.16
CA ILE A 406 -15.07 24.92 9.46
C ILE A 406 -15.85 24.69 8.17
N ASN A 407 -15.17 24.71 7.03
CA ASN A 407 -15.78 24.41 5.73
C ASN A 407 -16.27 22.95 5.68
N GLY A 408 -17.53 22.72 5.31
CA GLY A 408 -18.13 21.38 5.29
C GLY A 408 -17.39 20.35 4.43
N LYS A 409 -16.66 20.78 3.39
CA LYS A 409 -15.79 19.92 2.57
C LYS A 409 -14.61 19.29 3.35
N VAL A 410 -14.21 19.87 4.49
CA VAL A 410 -13.13 19.34 5.33
C VAL A 410 -13.60 18.16 6.19
N ILE A 411 -14.88 18.13 6.57
CA ILE A 411 -15.45 17.11 7.45
C ILE A 411 -15.48 15.74 6.75
N GLY A 412 -15.87 15.68 5.47
CA GLY A 412 -15.87 14.44 4.69
C GLY A 412 -14.48 13.79 4.55
N ALA A 413 -13.44 14.60 4.34
CA ALA A 413 -12.07 14.11 4.23
C ALA A 413 -11.50 13.58 5.56
N ILE A 414 -11.96 14.12 6.71
CA ILE A 414 -11.58 13.59 8.03
C ILE A 414 -12.34 12.29 8.34
N LEU A 415 -13.61 12.18 7.93
CA LEU A 415 -14.39 10.95 8.06
C LEU A 415 -13.80 9.80 7.24
N GLY A 416 -13.41 10.06 5.98
CA GLY A 416 -12.81 9.03 5.11
C GLY A 416 -11.52 8.45 5.69
N VAL A 417 -10.67 9.29 6.27
CA VAL A 417 -9.42 8.86 6.91
C VAL A 417 -9.68 8.11 8.23
N LEU A 418 -10.66 8.55 9.03
CA LEU A 418 -11.09 7.80 10.23
C LEU A 418 -11.72 6.45 9.89
N LEU A 419 -12.40 6.31 8.74
CA LEU A 419 -12.89 5.03 8.23
C LEU A 419 -11.77 4.15 7.67
N LEU A 420 -10.72 4.72 7.09
CA LEU A 420 -9.56 3.97 6.59
C LEU A 420 -8.71 3.44 7.76
N VAL A 421 -8.39 4.28 8.75
CA VAL A 421 -7.72 3.86 9.99
C VAL A 421 -8.62 2.93 10.81
N GLY A 422 -9.91 3.23 10.90
CA GLY A 422 -10.90 2.41 11.61
C GLY A 422 -11.16 1.07 10.93
N GLY A 423 -11.07 0.98 9.60
CA GLY A 423 -11.12 -0.27 8.84
C GLY A 423 -9.87 -1.12 9.06
N ILE A 424 -8.68 -0.51 9.05
CA ILE A 424 -7.42 -1.21 9.34
C ILE A 424 -7.38 -1.70 10.80
N TYR A 425 -7.80 -0.88 11.77
CA TYR A 425 -7.94 -1.31 13.18
C TYR A 425 -9.08 -2.31 13.39
N GLY A 426 -10.19 -2.17 12.67
CA GLY A 426 -11.35 -3.08 12.74
C GLY A 426 -11.01 -4.48 12.22
N LEU A 427 -10.31 -4.59 11.09
CA LEU A 427 -9.79 -5.87 10.61
C LEU A 427 -8.73 -6.44 11.55
N SER A 428 -7.84 -5.61 12.11
CA SER A 428 -6.86 -6.05 13.12
C SER A 428 -7.52 -6.61 14.37
N MET A 429 -8.70 -6.08 14.76
CA MET A 429 -9.48 -6.56 15.91
C MET A 429 -10.27 -7.85 15.60
N LEU A 430 -10.55 -8.13 14.33
CA LEU A 430 -11.21 -9.35 13.83
C LEU A 430 -10.25 -10.53 13.59
N GLY A 431 -8.97 -10.40 13.99
CA GLY A 431 -7.99 -11.49 13.88
C GLY A 431 -7.33 -11.63 12.51
N PHE A 432 -7.63 -10.75 11.55
CA PHE A 432 -6.87 -10.63 10.30
C PHE A 432 -5.48 -10.05 10.60
N SER A 433 -4.55 -10.93 10.95
CA SER A 433 -3.13 -10.61 10.97
C SER A 433 -2.67 -10.37 9.53
N PHE A 434 -2.56 -9.11 9.13
CA PHE A 434 -1.91 -8.69 7.89
C PHE A 434 -0.39 -8.98 7.97
N SER A 435 0.00 -10.25 7.94
CA SER A 435 1.39 -10.72 8.01
C SER A 435 2.20 -10.49 6.73
N GLY A 436 1.68 -9.67 5.80
CA GLY A 436 2.18 -9.56 4.42
C GLY A 436 3.43 -8.70 4.26
N GLN A 437 3.50 -7.51 4.87
CA GLN A 437 4.68 -6.64 4.77
C GLN A 437 4.93 -5.80 6.04
N PRO A 438 6.16 -5.83 6.61
CA PRO A 438 6.55 -4.92 7.68
C PRO A 438 6.64 -3.48 7.16
N GLY A 439 5.96 -2.54 7.82
CA GLY A 439 5.90 -1.13 7.43
C GLY A 439 4.55 -0.67 6.86
N LEU A 440 3.60 -1.56 6.56
CA LEU A 440 2.32 -1.18 5.97
C LEU A 440 1.42 -0.41 6.97
N THR A 441 1.38 -0.84 8.23
CA THR A 441 0.56 -0.19 9.27
C THR A 441 1.14 1.16 9.69
N GLU A 442 2.48 1.23 9.68
CA GLU A 442 3.29 2.41 9.95
C GLU A 442 3.08 3.44 8.83
N TYR A 443 3.11 2.99 7.57
CA TYR A 443 2.80 3.81 6.41
C TYR A 443 1.38 4.38 6.46
N ALA A 444 0.37 3.58 6.82
CA ALA A 444 -1.00 4.09 6.97
C ALA A 444 -1.08 5.21 8.03
N LYS A 445 -0.47 5.02 9.21
CA LYS A 445 -0.40 6.04 10.27
C LYS A 445 0.35 7.31 9.81
N VAL A 446 1.50 7.16 9.16
CA VAL A 446 2.29 8.29 8.63
C VAL A 446 1.55 9.05 7.54
N LYS A 447 0.82 8.36 6.65
CA LYS A 447 0.01 8.95 5.58
C LYS A 447 -1.07 9.89 6.11
N VAL A 448 -1.75 9.51 7.20
CA VAL A 448 -2.76 10.37 7.86
C VAL A 448 -2.16 11.71 8.33
N ILE A 449 -1.01 11.65 9.01
CA ILE A 449 -0.31 12.84 9.49
C ILE A 449 0.17 13.69 8.30
N TRP A 450 0.67 13.04 7.25
CA TRP A 450 1.11 13.69 6.01
C TRP A 450 -0.02 14.41 5.28
N GLU A 451 -1.21 13.81 5.12
CA GLU A 451 -2.36 14.46 4.47
C GLU A 451 -2.83 15.73 5.20
N GLU A 452 -2.71 15.79 6.53
CA GLU A 452 -2.99 17.01 7.29
C GLU A 452 -1.89 18.07 7.07
N ALA A 453 -0.62 17.68 7.01
CA ALA A 453 0.47 18.58 6.61
C ALA A 453 0.29 19.12 5.18
N GLN A 454 -0.13 18.28 4.22
CA GLN A 454 -0.42 18.70 2.85
C GLN A 454 -1.56 19.73 2.79
N LYS A 455 -2.60 19.58 3.63
CA LYS A 455 -3.70 20.57 3.73
C LYS A 455 -3.18 21.91 4.25
N LEU A 456 -2.30 21.90 5.26
CA LEU A 456 -1.68 23.11 5.79
C LEU A 456 -0.77 23.81 4.77
N HIS A 457 0.01 23.04 4.02
CA HIS A 457 0.89 23.53 2.96
C HIS A 457 0.10 24.16 1.81
N LYS A 458 -0.91 23.46 1.27
CA LYS A 458 -1.79 23.98 0.21
C LYS A 458 -2.51 25.27 0.60
N ASN A 459 -2.90 25.41 1.87
CA ASN A 459 -3.54 26.62 2.39
C ASN A 459 -2.57 27.77 2.68
N LYS A 460 -1.25 27.60 2.45
CA LYS A 460 -0.19 28.56 2.82
C LYS A 460 -0.27 28.98 4.29
N SER A 461 -0.51 28.01 5.17
CA SER A 461 -0.77 28.24 6.60
C SER A 461 0.40 28.90 7.31
N THR A 462 0.11 29.65 8.36
CA THR A 462 1.11 30.44 9.10
C THR A 462 1.97 29.56 10.00
N ALA A 463 3.09 30.10 10.48
CA ALA A 463 3.94 29.43 11.48
C ALA A 463 3.18 29.05 12.77
N SER A 464 2.10 29.77 13.11
CA SER A 464 1.23 29.44 14.25
C SER A 464 0.47 28.13 14.00
N ASP A 465 -0.02 27.93 12.78
CA ASP A 465 -0.78 26.74 12.38
C ASP A 465 0.14 25.50 12.34
N TRP A 466 1.35 25.66 11.81
CA TRP A 466 2.39 24.62 11.87
C TRP A 466 2.78 24.27 13.32
N SER A 467 2.89 25.26 14.21
CA SER A 467 3.13 25.00 15.64
C SER A 467 1.96 24.26 16.32
N ALA A 468 0.71 24.55 15.95
CA ALA A 468 -0.46 23.84 16.44
C ALA A 468 -0.50 22.38 15.94
N PHE A 469 -0.21 22.16 14.66
CA PHE A 469 -0.03 20.83 14.06
C PHE A 469 1.10 20.04 14.74
N GLY A 470 2.24 20.70 14.99
CA GLY A 470 3.37 20.13 15.72
C GLY A 470 2.99 19.69 17.13
N LYS A 471 2.29 20.53 17.89
CA LYS A 471 1.78 20.19 19.23
C LYS A 471 0.82 18.99 19.19
N LYS A 472 -0.11 18.97 18.23
CA LYS A 472 -1.10 17.89 18.05
C LYS A 472 -0.44 16.52 17.83
N HIS A 473 0.51 16.44 16.90
CA HIS A 473 1.06 15.15 16.42
C HIS A 473 2.39 14.74 17.06
N SER A 474 3.08 15.61 17.80
CA SER A 474 4.44 15.34 18.31
C SER A 474 4.57 14.09 19.19
N ALA A 475 3.54 13.77 19.97
CA ALA A 475 3.52 12.55 20.80
C ALA A 475 3.34 11.28 19.93
N GLU A 476 2.51 11.36 18.89
CA GLU A 476 2.25 10.24 17.98
C GLU A 476 3.44 9.95 17.06
N VAL A 477 4.06 10.99 16.49
CA VAL A 477 5.28 10.84 15.65
C VAL A 477 6.43 10.23 16.46
N LYS A 478 6.61 10.59 17.73
CA LYS A 478 7.61 9.96 18.61
C LYS A 478 7.28 8.51 18.95
N LYS A 479 6.00 8.17 19.12
CA LYS A 479 5.56 6.79 19.33
C LYS A 479 5.82 5.94 18.08
N LEU A 480 5.48 6.47 16.91
CA LEU A 480 5.75 5.88 15.59
C LEU A 480 7.25 5.66 15.35
N GLU A 481 8.09 6.67 15.60
CA GLU A 481 9.54 6.54 15.45
C GLU A 481 10.07 5.36 16.28
N LYS A 482 9.59 5.20 17.52
CA LYS A 482 9.97 4.07 18.37
C LYS A 482 9.45 2.73 17.81
N GLU A 483 8.17 2.65 17.46
CA GLU A 483 7.54 1.44 16.90
C GLU A 483 8.26 0.95 15.62
N ILE A 484 8.62 1.88 14.74
CA ILE A 484 9.41 1.62 13.53
C ILE A 484 10.85 1.19 13.88
N THR A 485 11.49 1.87 14.84
CA THR A 485 12.86 1.54 15.28
C THR A 485 12.96 0.13 15.87
N ASP A 486 11.99 -0.25 16.71
CA ASP A 486 11.94 -1.57 17.36
C ASP A 486 11.81 -2.71 16.32
N GLN A 487 11.18 -2.45 15.17
CA GLN A 487 11.08 -3.39 14.04
C GLN A 487 12.38 -3.53 13.21
N LYS A 488 13.44 -2.77 13.54
CA LYS A 488 14.76 -2.78 12.88
C LYS A 488 14.66 -2.49 11.37
N PRO A 489 14.51 -1.21 10.97
CA PRO A 489 14.48 -0.81 9.57
C PRO A 489 15.83 -1.10 8.91
N GLY A 490 15.80 -1.54 7.65
CA GLY A 490 17.00 -1.95 6.92
C GLY A 490 16.72 -2.07 5.42
N ALA A 491 17.77 -2.30 4.62
CA ALA A 491 17.68 -2.31 3.16
C ALA A 491 16.68 -3.33 2.59
N THR A 492 16.50 -4.48 3.26
CA THR A 492 15.50 -5.50 2.90
C THR A 492 14.06 -5.13 3.27
N LYS A 493 13.86 -4.09 4.08
CA LYS A 493 12.55 -3.58 4.51
C LYS A 493 12.36 -2.14 4.04
N ARG A 494 12.42 -1.93 2.71
CA ARG A 494 12.48 -0.58 2.10
C ARG A 494 11.34 0.34 2.55
N LEU A 495 10.10 -0.15 2.62
CA LEU A 495 8.94 0.63 3.09
C LEU A 495 9.14 1.11 4.54
N LEU A 496 9.52 0.20 5.45
CA LEU A 496 9.81 0.53 6.85
C LEU A 496 11.00 1.51 6.98
N GLN A 497 12.00 1.41 6.09
CA GLN A 497 13.11 2.36 6.02
C GLN A 497 12.67 3.77 5.59
N LEU A 498 11.79 3.89 4.60
CA LEU A 498 11.19 5.18 4.20
C LEU A 498 10.38 5.77 5.35
N MET A 499 9.53 4.96 6.01
CA MET A 499 8.75 5.43 7.16
C MET A 499 9.62 5.92 8.31
N TYR A 500 10.75 5.24 8.57
CA TYR A 500 11.74 5.70 9.54
C TYR A 500 12.31 7.09 9.19
N PHE A 501 12.70 7.31 7.94
CA PHE A 501 13.16 8.63 7.49
C PHE A 501 12.07 9.69 7.63
N CYS A 502 10.85 9.39 7.19
CA CYS A 502 9.68 10.26 7.30
C CYS A 502 9.42 10.71 8.75
N THR A 503 9.35 9.77 9.70
CA THR A 503 9.05 10.08 11.11
C THR A 503 10.21 10.75 11.85
N LYS A 504 11.46 10.41 11.52
CA LYS A 504 12.63 10.90 12.26
C LYS A 504 13.19 12.22 11.73
N ASN A 505 13.24 12.39 10.41
CA ASN A 505 13.95 13.51 9.77
C ASN A 505 12.99 14.55 9.17
N HIS A 506 11.86 14.13 8.61
CA HIS A 506 10.99 15.01 7.83
C HIS A 506 9.89 15.62 8.67
N LEU A 507 9.03 14.79 9.29
CA LEU A 507 7.92 15.27 10.11
C LEU A 507 8.35 16.22 11.24
N PRO A 508 9.39 15.96 12.06
CA PRO A 508 9.76 16.87 13.15
C PRO A 508 10.20 18.26 12.69
N ALA A 509 10.84 18.35 11.51
CA ALA A 509 11.20 19.63 10.91
C ALA A 509 9.95 20.36 10.36
N ILE A 510 9.14 19.69 9.54
CA ILE A 510 7.88 20.24 9.01
C ILE A 510 6.96 20.76 10.14
N MET A 511 6.91 20.04 11.26
CA MET A 511 6.13 20.39 12.46
C MET A 511 6.68 21.59 13.25
N THR A 512 7.91 22.03 12.99
CA THR A 512 8.56 23.14 13.69
C THR A 512 8.36 24.47 12.96
N ASP A 513 8.60 24.49 11.64
CA ASP A 513 8.67 25.72 10.84
C ASP A 513 7.94 25.62 9.48
N GLY A 514 7.35 24.47 9.14
CA GLY A 514 6.77 24.22 7.81
C GLY A 514 7.82 24.09 6.70
N SER A 515 9.07 23.71 7.01
CA SER A 515 10.21 23.68 6.09
C SER A 515 9.90 23.08 4.70
N GLU A 516 9.87 23.95 3.69
CA GLU A 516 9.63 23.62 2.28
C GLU A 516 10.58 22.53 1.76
N MET A 517 11.86 22.59 2.13
CA MET A 517 12.86 21.58 1.75
C MET A 517 12.52 20.20 2.33
N ARG A 518 12.07 20.15 3.59
CA ARG A 518 11.70 18.90 4.25
C ARG A 518 10.37 18.37 3.76
N TYR A 519 9.44 19.25 3.43
CA TYR A 519 8.16 18.93 2.77
C TYR A 519 8.38 18.26 1.40
N LYS A 520 9.20 18.85 0.52
CA LYS A 520 9.52 18.23 -0.79
C LYS A 520 10.20 16.87 -0.66
N ALA A 521 11.08 16.70 0.31
CA ALA A 521 11.72 15.41 0.56
C ALA A 521 10.73 14.37 1.14
N MET A 522 9.83 14.78 2.05
CA MET A 522 8.72 13.94 2.53
C MET A 522 7.80 13.50 1.38
N GLU A 523 7.48 14.42 0.45
CA GLU A 523 6.67 14.11 -0.73
C GLU A 523 7.33 13.06 -1.62
N LYS A 524 8.64 13.15 -1.83
CA LYS A 524 9.42 12.15 -2.59
C LYS A 524 9.39 10.79 -1.91
N ASP A 525 9.65 10.72 -0.61
CA ASP A 525 9.69 9.46 0.15
C ASP A 525 8.29 8.83 0.25
N MET A 526 7.23 9.63 0.39
CA MET A 526 5.85 9.16 0.34
C MET A 526 5.44 8.66 -1.06
N LYS A 527 5.85 9.33 -2.13
CA LYS A 527 5.66 8.84 -3.52
C LYS A 527 6.39 7.52 -3.78
N GLU A 528 7.56 7.30 -3.17
CA GLU A 528 8.25 6.00 -3.23
C GLU A 528 7.49 4.93 -2.44
N ALA A 529 6.95 5.27 -1.25
CA ALA A 529 6.13 4.37 -0.46
C ALA A 529 4.79 4.01 -1.15
N ASP A 530 4.16 4.95 -1.85
CA ASP A 530 2.96 4.69 -2.67
C ASP A 530 3.25 3.67 -3.79
N LYS A 531 4.41 3.77 -4.45
CA LYS A 531 4.86 2.78 -5.45
C LYS A 531 5.09 1.40 -4.83
N LEU A 532 5.76 1.33 -3.68
CA LEU A 532 6.04 0.07 -2.98
C LEU A 532 4.77 -0.62 -2.43
N THR A 533 3.71 0.13 -2.17
CA THR A 533 2.43 -0.38 -1.66
C THR A 533 1.39 -0.64 -2.75
N GLY A 534 1.73 -0.45 -4.04
CA GLY A 534 0.79 -0.61 -5.16
C GLY A 534 -0.30 0.49 -5.23
N ASN A 535 -0.13 1.58 -4.48
CA ASN A 535 -1.08 2.71 -4.45
C ASN A 535 -0.76 3.82 -5.47
N ALA A 536 0.36 3.71 -6.19
CA ALA A 536 0.68 4.59 -7.30
C ALA A 536 -0.26 4.30 -8.49
N LYS A 537 -1.25 5.18 -8.69
CA LYS A 537 -2.00 5.31 -9.94
C LYS A 537 -1.24 6.20 -10.91
#